data_AF-A0A959RX01-F1
#
_entry.id   AF-A0A959RX01-F1
#
_cell.length_a   1.000
_cell.length_b   1.000
_cell.length_c   1.000
_cell.angle_alpha   90.00
_cell.angle_beta   90.00
_cell.angle_gamma   90.00
#
_symmetry.space_group_name_H-M   'P 1'
#
loop_
_entity.id
_entity.type
_entity.pdbx_description
1 polymer ?
#
loop_
_entity_poly.entity_id
_entity_poly.type
_entity_poly.pdbx_seq_one_letter_code
_entity_poly.pdbx_strand_id
1 'polypeptide(L)'
;DVFLKAWKKSHTYHPKKGRLFTWLINIARNAAIDKLRSKGFKKSKLNVDAATLLDNFHSHENLDSKVNSIGLQTFVNQLEYKYKNLIDLLYFKGYTHKEAAEEMQLPIGTIKTNNRKGIFALRKLLAV
;
A
#
# COMPACT_ATOMS: atom_id res chain seq x y z
N ASP A 1 -9.96 -12.98 11.05
CA ASP A 1 -9.76 -13.22 9.59
C ASP A 1 -8.32 -13.35 9.12
N VAL A 2 -7.40 -12.49 9.54
CA VAL A 2 -6.03 -12.45 8.99
C VAL A 2 -5.30 -13.79 9.10
N PHE A 3 -5.31 -14.43 10.26
CA PHE A 3 -4.65 -15.73 10.45
C PHE A 3 -5.26 -16.85 9.61
N LEU A 4 -6.58 -16.86 9.40
CA LEU A 4 -7.24 -17.81 8.50
C LEU A 4 -6.87 -17.55 7.03
N LYS A 5 -6.82 -16.29 6.61
CA LYS A 5 -6.34 -15.90 5.27
C LYS A 5 -4.87 -16.29 5.09
N ALA A 6 -4.04 -16.14 6.12
CA ALA A 6 -2.65 -16.57 6.12
C ALA A 6 -2.55 -18.10 5.99
N TRP A 7 -3.30 -18.86 6.79
CA TRP A 7 -3.34 -20.32 6.69
C TRP A 7 -3.67 -20.80 5.26
N LYS A 8 -4.73 -20.25 4.66
CA LYS A 8 -5.13 -20.57 3.27
C LYS A 8 -4.06 -20.20 2.23
N LYS A 9 -3.26 -19.17 2.49
CA LYS A 9 -2.20 -18.68 1.59
C LYS A 9 -0.80 -19.18 1.98
N SER A 10 -0.68 -20.08 2.95
CA SER A 10 0.61 -20.54 3.50
C SER A 10 1.60 -20.99 2.41
N HIS A 11 1.12 -21.68 1.38
CA HIS A 11 1.90 -22.10 0.21
C HIS A 11 2.58 -20.96 -0.58
N THR A 12 2.12 -19.72 -0.44
CA THR A 12 2.70 -18.55 -1.11
C THR A 12 3.88 -17.94 -0.36
N TYR A 13 4.07 -18.28 0.92
CA TYR A 13 5.21 -17.81 1.70
C TYR A 13 6.50 -18.44 1.20
N HIS A 14 7.53 -17.62 0.98
CA HIS A 14 8.85 -18.08 0.58
C HIS A 14 9.90 -17.33 1.41
N PRO A 15 10.69 -18.01 2.26
CA PRO A 15 11.70 -17.38 3.12
C PRO A 15 12.72 -16.55 2.34
N LYS A 16 13.07 -16.97 1.11
CA LYS A 16 13.99 -16.25 0.22
C LYS A 16 13.45 -14.90 -0.28
N LYS A 17 12.13 -14.66 -0.21
CA LYS A 17 11.48 -13.42 -0.69
C LYS A 17 11.22 -12.41 0.44
N GLY A 18 11.39 -12.79 1.70
CA GLY A 18 11.20 -11.91 2.85
C GLY A 18 10.86 -12.68 4.13
N ARG A 19 10.90 -11.97 5.27
CA ARG A 19 10.57 -12.52 6.58
C ARG A 19 9.08 -12.89 6.66
N LEU A 20 8.76 -13.93 7.44
CA LEU A 20 7.37 -14.36 7.69
C LEU A 20 6.48 -13.21 8.17
N PHE A 21 7.00 -12.39 9.09
CA PHE A 21 6.29 -11.24 9.63
C PHE A 21 5.90 -10.22 8.54
N THR A 22 6.78 -9.95 7.59
CA THR A 22 6.50 -9.06 6.45
C THR A 22 5.46 -9.65 5.50
N TRP A 23 5.46 -10.96 5.29
CA TRP A 23 4.42 -11.61 4.50
C TRP A 23 3.04 -11.52 5.21
N LEU A 24 3.02 -11.74 6.52
CA LEU A 24 1.80 -11.65 7.33
C LEU A 24 1.25 -10.21 7.40
N ILE A 25 2.11 -9.19 7.52
CA ILE A 25 1.67 -7.79 7.58
C ILE A 25 1.00 -7.34 6.27
N ASN A 26 1.43 -7.87 5.13
CA ASN A 26 0.80 -7.61 3.84
C ASN A 26 -0.61 -8.23 3.77
N ILE A 27 -0.79 -9.44 4.31
CA ILE A 27 -2.11 -10.07 4.39
C ILE A 27 -3.03 -9.26 5.31
N ALA A 28 -2.52 -8.80 6.45
CA ALA A 28 -3.27 -7.97 7.39
C ALA A 28 -3.69 -6.64 6.75
N ARG A 29 -2.75 -5.94 6.11
CA ARG A 29 -3.00 -4.67 5.41
C ARG A 29 -4.07 -4.82 4.34
N ASN A 30 -3.93 -5.82 3.47
CA ASN A 30 -4.92 -6.05 2.41
C ASN A 30 -6.29 -6.39 2.99
N ALA A 31 -6.35 -7.20 4.06
CA ALA A 31 -7.62 -7.50 4.72
C ALA A 31 -8.27 -6.26 5.35
N ALA A 32 -7.47 -5.33 5.90
CA ALA A 32 -7.97 -4.06 6.43
C ALA A 32 -8.49 -3.15 5.31
N ILE A 33 -7.76 -3.04 4.19
CA ILE A 33 -8.20 -2.29 3.00
C ILE A 33 -9.50 -2.86 2.45
N ASP A 34 -9.58 -4.19 2.28
CA ASP A 34 -10.81 -4.87 1.81
C ASP A 34 -12.00 -4.55 2.73
N LYS A 35 -11.77 -4.54 4.05
CA LYS A 35 -12.80 -4.23 5.05
C LYS A 35 -13.28 -2.78 4.92
N LEU A 36 -12.35 -1.82 4.79
CA LEU A 36 -12.66 -0.41 4.57
C LEU A 36 -13.40 -0.16 3.25
N ARG A 37 -13.05 -0.91 2.20
CA ARG A 37 -13.71 -0.83 0.88
C ARG A 37 -15.08 -1.52 0.86
N SER A 38 -15.37 -2.41 1.81
CA SER A 38 -16.61 -3.18 1.84
C SER A 38 -17.85 -2.28 1.96
N LYS A 39 -18.93 -2.62 1.24
CA LYS A 39 -20.21 -1.90 1.26
C LYS A 39 -20.79 -1.75 2.67
N GLY A 40 -20.49 -2.68 3.58
CA GLY A 40 -20.89 -2.61 4.99
C GLY A 40 -20.23 -1.46 5.76
N PHE A 41 -18.95 -1.16 5.48
CA PHE A 41 -18.25 -0.02 6.09
C PHE A 41 -18.70 1.31 5.49
N LYS A 42 -18.97 1.35 4.18
CA LYS A 42 -19.58 2.52 3.53
C LYS A 42 -21.00 2.80 4.03
N LYS A 43 -21.83 1.76 4.26
CA LYS A 43 -23.17 1.92 4.86
C LYS A 43 -23.12 2.32 6.33
N SER A 44 -22.16 1.83 7.13
CA SER A 44 -22.05 2.29 8.52
C SER A 44 -21.60 3.75 8.60
N LYS A 45 -20.74 4.23 7.68
CA LYS A 45 -20.36 5.65 7.58
C LYS A 45 -21.51 6.59 7.21
N LEU A 46 -22.51 6.12 6.44
CA LEU A 46 -23.69 6.91 6.08
C LEU A 46 -24.65 7.15 7.25
N ASN A 47 -24.54 6.36 8.33
CA ASN A 47 -25.30 6.53 9.57
C ASN A 47 -24.52 7.30 10.66
N VAL A 48 -23.36 7.86 10.32
CA VAL A 48 -22.57 8.66 11.25
C VAL A 48 -22.76 10.14 10.90
N ASP A 49 -23.15 10.91 11.91
CA ASP A 49 -23.41 12.35 11.84
C ASP A 49 -22.28 13.10 11.13
N ALA A 50 -22.63 14.10 10.31
CA ALA A 50 -21.70 14.76 9.39
C ALA A 50 -20.50 15.42 10.11
N ALA A 51 -20.69 15.80 11.38
CA ALA A 51 -19.66 16.37 12.25
C ALA A 51 -18.54 15.36 12.58
N THR A 52 -18.86 14.08 12.76
CA THR A 52 -17.88 13.03 13.11
C THR A 52 -17.09 12.55 11.89
N LEU A 53 -17.61 12.76 10.67
CA LEU A 53 -16.87 12.46 9.45
C LEU A 53 -15.72 13.45 9.24
N LEU A 54 -15.92 14.73 9.54
CA LEU A 54 -14.90 15.77 9.40
C LEU A 54 -13.68 15.50 10.30
N ASP A 55 -13.93 15.09 11.54
CA ASP A 55 -12.88 14.79 12.53
C ASP A 55 -12.07 13.51 12.17
N ASN A 56 -12.72 12.54 11.53
CA ASN A 56 -12.05 11.34 11.02
C ASN A 56 -11.20 11.60 9.77
N PHE A 57 -11.55 12.58 8.94
CA PHE A 57 -10.71 12.98 7.80
C PHE A 57 -9.41 13.67 8.27
N HIS A 58 -9.49 14.52 9.30
CA HIS A 58 -8.31 15.18 9.88
C HIS A 58 -7.37 14.21 10.63
N SER A 59 -7.88 13.13 11.20
CA SER A 59 -7.02 12.09 11.82
C SER A 59 -6.35 11.16 10.81
N HIS A 60 -6.87 11.02 9.58
CA HIS A 60 -6.20 10.27 8.51
C HIS A 60 -4.96 11.00 7.96
N GLU A 61 -4.96 12.34 7.87
CA GLU A 61 -3.76 13.12 7.53
C GLU A 61 -2.61 12.87 8.53
N ASN A 62 -2.93 12.58 9.78
CA ASN A 62 -1.96 12.33 10.85
C ASN A 62 -1.27 10.95 10.78
N LEU A 63 -1.79 10.00 10.00
CA LEU A 63 -1.12 8.70 9.81
C LEU A 63 -0.05 8.78 8.71
N ASP A 64 -0.31 9.54 7.64
CA ASP A 64 0.68 9.81 6.59
C ASP A 64 1.89 10.59 7.13
N SER A 65 1.64 11.56 8.04
CA SER A 65 2.72 12.31 8.70
C SER A 65 3.63 11.42 9.57
N LYS A 66 3.07 10.39 10.24
CA LYS A 66 3.86 9.43 11.02
C LYS A 66 4.69 8.49 10.17
N VAL A 67 4.21 8.05 9.01
CA VAL A 67 5.00 7.24 8.04
C VAL A 67 6.13 8.08 7.44
N ASN A 68 5.94 9.39 7.30
CA ASN A 68 6.96 10.34 6.83
C ASN A 68 8.11 10.62 7.81
N SER A 69 8.05 10.13 9.06
CA SER A 69 9.10 10.35 10.08
C SER A 69 10.48 9.79 9.71
N ILE A 70 10.56 8.86 8.75
CA ILE A 70 11.83 8.24 8.30
C ILE A 70 12.46 9.01 7.10
N GLY A 71 11.81 10.05 6.59
CA GLY A 71 12.28 10.78 5.40
C GLY A 71 12.19 9.96 4.11
N LEU A 72 11.44 8.85 4.13
CA LEU A 72 11.28 7.94 2.99
C LEU A 72 10.76 8.67 1.74
N GLN A 73 9.86 9.63 1.92
CA GLN A 73 9.29 10.40 0.82
C GLN A 73 10.34 11.29 0.12
N THR A 74 11.35 11.76 0.85
CA THR A 74 12.51 12.47 0.27
C THR A 74 13.27 11.59 -0.70
N PHE A 75 13.53 10.32 -0.35
CA PHE A 75 14.19 9.37 -1.23
C PHE A 75 13.30 8.93 -2.41
N VAL A 76 11.99 8.77 -2.17
CA VAL A 76 11.02 8.47 -3.25
C VAL A 76 10.94 9.62 -4.25
N ASN A 77 11.10 10.86 -3.81
CA ASN A 77 11.14 12.04 -4.68
C ASN A 77 12.38 12.09 -5.58
N GLN A 78 13.46 11.38 -5.26
CA GLN A 78 14.66 11.29 -6.09
C GLN A 78 14.56 10.23 -7.20
N LEU A 79 13.51 9.40 -7.17
CA LEU A 79 13.27 8.42 -8.24
C LEU A 79 12.81 9.09 -9.53
N GLU A 80 13.13 8.46 -10.65
CA GLU A 80 12.54 8.80 -11.95
C GLU A 80 11.00 8.81 -11.84
N TYR A 81 10.37 9.81 -12.47
CA TYR A 81 8.94 10.09 -12.33
C TYR A 81 8.03 8.85 -12.49
N LYS A 82 8.34 7.99 -13.46
CA LYS A 82 7.60 6.75 -13.72
C LYS A 82 7.64 5.76 -12.55
N TYR A 83 8.75 5.71 -11.80
CA TYR A 83 8.89 4.86 -10.61
C TYR A 83 8.27 5.54 -9.40
N LYS A 84 8.51 6.84 -9.22
CA LYS A 84 7.91 7.63 -8.14
C LYS A 84 6.38 7.49 -8.15
N ASN A 85 5.74 7.77 -9.29
CA ASN A 85 4.28 7.73 -9.41
C ASN A 85 3.72 6.33 -9.13
N LEU A 86 4.41 5.29 -9.63
CA LEU A 86 4.00 3.90 -9.38
C LEU A 86 4.15 3.50 -7.90
N ILE A 87 5.25 3.88 -7.26
CA ILE A 87 5.45 3.61 -5.82
C ILE A 87 4.40 4.35 -5.00
N ASP A 88 4.02 5.55 -5.41
CA ASP A 88 2.97 6.33 -4.75
C ASP A 88 1.61 5.64 -4.78
N LEU A 89 1.18 5.20 -5.96
CA LEU A 89 -0.06 4.44 -6.11
C LEU A 89 -0.05 3.17 -5.24
N LEU A 90 1.02 2.38 -5.31
CA LEU A 90 1.05 1.07 -4.65
C LEU A 90 1.23 1.13 -3.13
N TYR A 91 2.08 2.02 -2.63
CA TYR A 91 2.54 1.98 -1.23
C TYR A 91 1.95 3.09 -0.36
N PHE A 92 1.68 4.27 -0.91
CA PHE A 92 1.05 5.38 -0.18
C PHE A 92 -0.47 5.37 -0.36
N LYS A 93 -0.96 5.20 -1.59
CA LYS A 93 -2.40 5.22 -1.90
C LYS A 93 -3.10 3.84 -1.83
N GLY A 94 -2.34 2.76 -1.65
CA GLY A 94 -2.87 1.41 -1.44
C GLY A 94 -3.54 0.78 -2.66
N TYR A 95 -3.15 1.17 -3.88
CA TYR A 95 -3.60 0.55 -5.12
C TYR A 95 -3.00 -0.85 -5.26
N THR A 96 -3.77 -1.76 -5.85
CA THR A 96 -3.26 -3.04 -6.33
C THR A 96 -2.47 -2.85 -7.62
N HIS A 97 -1.65 -3.84 -8.00
CA HIS A 97 -0.96 -3.81 -9.30
C HIS A 97 -1.91 -3.73 -10.50
N LYS A 98 -3.16 -4.21 -10.36
CA LYS A 98 -4.17 -4.11 -11.41
C LYS A 98 -4.75 -2.70 -11.48
N GLU A 99 -5.15 -2.14 -10.35
CA GLU A 99 -5.66 -0.76 -10.28
C GLU A 99 -4.59 0.26 -10.75
N ALA A 100 -3.33 0.08 -10.36
CA ALA A 100 -2.24 0.92 -10.85
C ALA A 100 -1.97 0.75 -12.36
N ALA A 101 -2.22 -0.43 -12.93
CA ALA A 101 -2.13 -0.68 -14.37
C ALA A 101 -3.21 0.09 -15.14
N GLU A 102 -4.43 0.08 -14.62
CA GLU A 102 -5.57 0.82 -15.16
C GLU A 102 -5.32 2.33 -15.05
N GLU A 103 -4.91 2.82 -13.88
CA GLU A 103 -4.63 4.25 -13.62
C GLU A 103 -3.50 4.80 -14.51
N MET A 104 -2.40 4.07 -14.63
CA MET A 104 -1.25 4.50 -15.44
C MET A 104 -1.38 4.15 -16.92
N GLN A 105 -2.45 3.45 -17.33
CA GLN A 105 -2.65 2.95 -18.69
C GLN A 105 -1.48 2.11 -19.21
N LEU A 106 -0.91 1.26 -18.34
CA LEU A 106 0.23 0.40 -18.65
C LEU A 106 -0.12 -1.07 -18.45
N PRO A 107 0.44 -2.00 -19.25
CA PRO A 107 0.26 -3.42 -19.00
C PRO A 107 0.72 -3.83 -17.59
N ILE A 108 0.00 -4.75 -16.94
CA ILE A 108 0.35 -5.22 -15.59
C ILE A 108 1.77 -5.81 -15.51
N GLY A 109 2.28 -6.39 -16.61
CA GLY A 109 3.66 -6.86 -16.72
C GLY A 109 4.68 -5.72 -16.61
N THR A 110 4.39 -4.58 -17.27
CA THR A 110 5.19 -3.36 -17.20
C THR A 110 5.15 -2.76 -15.80
N ILE A 111 3.96 -2.71 -15.18
CA ILE A 111 3.79 -2.27 -13.79
C ILE A 111 4.63 -3.11 -12.83
N LYS A 112 4.56 -4.45 -12.91
CA LYS A 112 5.38 -5.32 -12.05
C LYS A 112 6.88 -5.14 -12.26
N THR A 113 7.31 -4.95 -13.51
CA THR A 113 8.71 -4.72 -13.85
C THR A 113 9.20 -3.36 -13.36
N ASN A 114 8.41 -2.30 -13.55
CA ASN A 114 8.71 -0.95 -13.07
C ASN A 114 8.71 -0.89 -11.55
N ASN A 115 7.79 -1.58 -10.87
CA ASN A 115 7.79 -1.68 -9.41
C ASN A 115 9.10 -2.31 -8.91
N ARG A 116 9.53 -3.42 -9.53
CA ARG A 116 10.81 -4.07 -9.19
C ARG A 116 12.00 -3.12 -9.39
N LYS A 117 12.05 -2.40 -10.52
CA LYS A 117 13.12 -1.43 -10.82
C LYS A 117 13.11 -0.24 -9.85
N GLY A 118 11.93 0.30 -9.53
CA GLY A 118 11.76 1.41 -8.59
C GLY A 118 12.21 1.04 -7.16
N ILE A 119 11.81 -0.12 -6.66
CA ILE A 119 12.28 -0.63 -5.36
C ILE A 119 13.80 -0.85 -5.35
N PHE A 120 14.37 -1.35 -6.46
CA PHE A 120 15.82 -1.52 -6.56
C PHE A 120 16.56 -0.18 -6.54
N ALA A 121 16.06 0.84 -7.23
CA ALA A 121 16.61 2.18 -7.19
C ALA A 121 16.52 2.80 -5.79
N LEU A 122 15.37 2.65 -5.10
CA LEU A 122 15.22 3.09 -3.71
C LEU A 122 16.23 2.43 -2.78
N ARG A 123 16.45 1.12 -2.93
CA ARG A 123 17.46 0.41 -2.12
C ARG A 123 18.86 0.97 -2.33
N LYS A 124 19.23 1.34 -3.56
CA LYS A 124 20.53 1.96 -3.84
C LYS A 124 20.66 3.33 -3.18
N LEU A 125 19.60 4.13 -3.19
CA LEU A 125 19.59 5.45 -2.54
C LEU A 125 19.64 5.37 -1.01
N LEU A 126 19.09 4.31 -0.43
CA LEU A 126 19.04 4.08 1.02
C LEU A 126 20.24 3.30 1.57
N ALA A 127 21.03 2.63 0.71
CA ALA A 127 22.19 1.83 1.12
C ALA A 127 23.46 2.68 1.34
N VAL A 128 23.28 3.87 1.93
CA VAL A 128 24.38 4.69 2.47
C VAL A 128 24.96 3.98 3.70
#